data_AF-A0A8E9YEQ0-F1
#
_entry.id   AF-A0A8E9YEQ0-F1
#
_cell.length_a   1.000
_cell.length_b   1.000
_cell.length_c   1.000
_cell.angle_alpha   90.00
_cell.angle_beta   90.00
_cell.angle_gamma   90.00
#
_symmetry.space_group_name_H-M   'P 1'
#
loop_
_entity.id
_entity.type
_entity.pdbx_description
1 polymer ?
#
loop_
_entity_poly.entity_id
_entity_poly.type
_entity_poly.pdbx_seq_one_letter_code
_entity_poly.pdbx_strand_id
1 'polypeptide(L)'
;MNESVISLNSGNGGNRREPDRGWALMEQGVVGIVIIVVIVSVLAYALTLWLRKDVASETTNIQTIITSTQGLLKDSDGYNFTSAAKMTGALIQQGGVSRSMTIRGDVQAGTATLWNTWGGAVTLTPLNTAGFNNGFTLTYEKVPQAACVQIATRLSKSGVVDGITINATAHADGKVTTEQAGAQCTKDSGRTGTNKLIFTVNN
;
A
#
# COMPACT_ATOMS: atom_id res chain seq x y z
N MET A 1 67.06 -75.76 35.38
CA MET A 1 68.28 -75.04 34.96
C MET A 1 67.99 -74.36 33.63
N ASN A 2 68.24 -73.05 33.60
CA ASN A 2 68.42 -72.13 32.46
C ASN A 2 67.26 -71.97 31.47
N GLU A 3 66.53 -70.84 31.51
CA GLU A 3 66.92 -69.49 31.03
C GLU A 3 67.10 -69.40 29.52
N SER A 4 66.20 -68.69 28.85
CA SER A 4 66.54 -67.46 28.11
C SER A 4 65.26 -66.76 27.63
N VAL A 5 65.10 -65.53 28.12
CA VAL A 5 64.14 -64.50 27.70
C VAL A 5 64.76 -63.68 26.55
N ILE A 6 63.93 -62.87 25.88
CA ILE A 6 64.21 -61.71 24.97
C ILE A 6 63.84 -62.03 23.51
N SER A 7 63.10 -61.24 22.72
CA SER A 7 62.18 -60.10 22.87
C SER A 7 61.72 -59.77 21.43
N LEU A 8 60.45 -59.40 21.22
CA LEU A 8 60.08 -58.54 20.07
C LEU A 8 59.08 -57.47 20.52
N ASN A 9 59.64 -56.27 20.58
CA ASN A 9 59.04 -54.94 20.56
C ASN A 9 58.09 -54.76 19.36
N SER A 10 56.91 -54.17 19.57
CA SER A 10 56.47 -52.98 18.81
C SER A 10 55.09 -52.54 19.30
N GLY A 11 55.04 -51.34 19.89
CA GLY A 11 53.78 -50.65 20.17
C GLY A 11 53.01 -50.38 18.89
N ASN A 12 51.68 -50.30 19.00
CA ASN A 12 50.92 -49.57 17.99
C ASN A 12 49.93 -48.64 18.68
N GLY A 13 50.21 -47.35 18.51
CA GLY A 13 49.48 -46.24 19.11
C GLY A 13 48.04 -46.19 18.64
N GLY A 14 47.23 -45.53 19.48
CA GLY A 14 45.83 -45.28 19.19
C GLY A 14 45.67 -44.47 17.92
N ASN A 15 45.03 -45.04 16.91
CA ASN A 15 44.38 -44.26 15.87
C ASN A 15 43.02 -43.79 16.39
N ARG A 16 43.04 -42.73 17.22
CA ARG A 16 41.88 -41.84 17.31
C ARG A 16 41.77 -41.18 15.94
N ARG A 17 40.83 -41.65 15.12
CA ARG A 17 40.42 -40.93 13.92
C ARG A 17 39.81 -39.62 14.39
N GLU A 18 40.56 -38.54 14.29
CA GLU A 18 40.00 -37.19 14.36
C GLU A 18 38.93 -37.08 13.26
N PRO A 19 37.72 -36.60 13.57
CA PRO A 19 36.79 -36.22 12.52
C PRO A 19 37.39 -35.03 11.79
N ASP A 20 37.59 -35.15 10.47
CA ASP A 20 38.00 -34.05 9.60
C ASP A 20 36.97 -32.91 9.67
N ARG A 21 37.18 -31.98 10.61
CA ARG A 21 36.40 -30.73 10.75
C ARG A 21 36.83 -29.66 9.74
N GLY A 22 37.55 -30.04 8.69
CA GLY A 22 38.08 -29.13 7.67
C GLY A 22 37.13 -28.83 6.51
N TRP A 23 36.12 -29.69 6.25
CA TRP A 23 35.19 -29.53 5.11
C TRP A 23 33.86 -28.87 5.47
N ALA A 24 33.51 -28.84 6.76
CA ALA A 24 32.25 -28.25 7.23
C ALA A 24 32.20 -26.72 7.11
N LEU A 25 33.33 -26.02 7.08
CA LEU A 25 33.34 -24.55 7.04
C LEU A 25 33.19 -23.98 5.61
N MET A 26 33.60 -24.71 4.57
CA MET A 26 33.44 -24.27 3.18
C MET A 26 32.03 -24.57 2.62
N GLU A 27 31.40 -25.66 3.07
CA GLU A 27 30.07 -26.08 2.62
C GLU A 27 28.94 -25.32 3.36
N GLN A 28 29.10 -25.01 4.65
CA GLN A 28 28.12 -24.23 5.42
C GLN A 28 28.05 -22.75 5.00
N GLY A 29 29.14 -22.19 4.47
CA GLY A 29 29.17 -20.81 3.96
C GLY A 29 28.29 -20.61 2.72
N VAL A 30 28.32 -21.56 1.78
CA VAL A 30 27.50 -21.50 0.55
C VAL A 30 26.02 -21.71 0.90
N VAL A 31 25.71 -22.66 1.77
CA VAL A 31 24.33 -22.89 2.24
C VAL A 31 23.77 -21.64 2.94
N GLY A 32 24.57 -20.97 3.77
CA GLY A 32 24.18 -19.71 4.41
C GLY A 32 23.86 -18.59 3.42
N ILE A 33 24.68 -18.43 2.37
CA ILE A 33 24.44 -17.43 1.31
C ILE A 33 23.16 -17.76 0.53
N VAL A 34 22.95 -19.02 0.16
CA VAL A 34 21.73 -19.46 -0.56
C VAL A 34 20.48 -19.16 0.28
N ILE A 35 20.51 -19.44 1.59
CA ILE A 35 19.40 -19.13 2.49
C ILE A 35 19.13 -17.62 2.54
N ILE A 36 20.17 -16.78 2.65
CA ILE A 36 20.02 -15.32 2.65
C ILE A 36 19.39 -14.84 1.33
N VAL A 37 19.85 -15.35 0.18
CA VAL A 37 19.28 -15.00 -1.13
C VAL A 37 17.80 -15.38 -1.21
N VAL A 38 17.42 -16.57 -0.73
CA VAL A 38 16.01 -17.00 -0.70
C VAL A 38 15.19 -16.09 0.21
N ILE A 39 15.68 -15.74 1.40
CA ILE A 39 14.99 -14.83 2.33
C ILE A 39 14.80 -13.45 1.70
N VAL A 40 15.85 -12.85 1.12
CA VAL A 40 15.76 -11.54 0.45
C VAL A 40 14.76 -11.59 -0.69
N SER A 41 14.76 -12.66 -1.48
CA SER A 41 13.81 -12.87 -2.58
C SER A 41 12.37 -12.92 -2.07
N VAL A 42 12.10 -13.78 -1.08
CA VAL A 42 10.76 -13.94 -0.49
C VAL A 42 10.27 -12.63 0.14
N LEU A 43 11.14 -11.90 0.83
CA LEU A 43 10.81 -10.59 1.41
C LEU A 43 10.52 -9.55 0.32
N ALA A 44 11.30 -9.52 -0.77
CA ALA A 44 11.04 -8.64 -1.89
C ALA A 44 9.68 -8.96 -2.56
N TYR A 45 9.39 -10.24 -2.81
CA TYR A 45 8.09 -10.66 -3.32
C TYR A 45 6.95 -10.31 -2.36
N ALA A 46 7.10 -10.60 -1.07
CA ALA A 46 6.10 -10.26 -0.06
C ALA A 46 5.83 -8.75 0.00
N LEU A 47 6.88 -7.91 -0.10
CA LEU A 47 6.74 -6.46 -0.13
C LEU A 47 5.97 -6.00 -1.39
N THR A 48 6.28 -6.54 -2.55
CA THR A 48 5.54 -6.20 -3.78
C THR A 48 4.07 -6.64 -3.72
N LEU A 49 3.78 -7.77 -3.08
CA LEU A 49 2.42 -8.25 -2.86
C LEU A 49 1.66 -7.36 -1.90
N TRP A 50 2.29 -6.90 -0.82
CA TRP A 50 1.68 -5.97 0.13
C TRP A 50 1.37 -4.61 -0.51
N LEU A 51 2.30 -4.04 -1.28
CA LEU A 51 2.05 -2.81 -2.02
C LEU A 51 0.88 -2.95 -3.01
N ARG A 52 0.80 -4.08 -3.73
CA ARG A 52 -0.32 -4.36 -4.65
C ARG A 52 -1.65 -4.55 -3.90
N LYS A 53 -1.62 -5.19 -2.74
CA LYS A 53 -2.79 -5.38 -1.86
C LYS A 53 -3.29 -4.03 -1.34
N ASP A 54 -2.39 -3.16 -0.89
CA ASP A 54 -2.73 -1.82 -0.39
C ASP A 54 -3.38 -0.99 -1.49
N VAL A 55 -2.78 -0.96 -2.68
CA VAL A 55 -3.36 -0.27 -3.85
C VAL A 55 -4.70 -0.85 -4.26
N ALA A 56 -4.85 -2.17 -4.27
CA ALA A 56 -6.11 -2.82 -4.64
C ALA A 56 -7.21 -2.51 -3.62
N SER A 57 -6.92 -2.67 -2.32
CA SER A 57 -7.84 -2.32 -1.24
C SER A 57 -8.23 -0.85 -1.33
N GLU A 58 -7.28 0.04 -1.59
CA GLU A 58 -7.56 1.47 -1.65
C GLU A 58 -8.36 1.85 -2.89
N THR A 59 -8.13 1.19 -4.03
CA THR A 59 -8.98 1.37 -5.21
C THR A 59 -10.43 0.99 -4.92
N THR A 60 -10.66 -0.13 -4.22
CA THR A 60 -12.00 -0.55 -3.79
C THR A 60 -12.60 0.41 -2.77
N ASN A 61 -11.79 0.91 -1.83
CA ASN A 61 -12.22 1.92 -0.86
C ASN A 61 -12.66 3.22 -1.57
N ILE A 62 -11.89 3.69 -2.54
CA ILE A 62 -12.21 4.87 -3.37
C ILE A 62 -13.55 4.66 -4.08
N GLN A 63 -13.74 3.52 -4.76
CA GLN A 63 -14.99 3.21 -5.46
C GLN A 63 -16.20 3.13 -4.51
N THR A 64 -16.01 2.54 -3.32
CA THR A 64 -17.06 2.44 -2.30
C THR A 64 -17.46 3.83 -1.80
N ILE A 65 -16.47 4.69 -1.53
CA ILE A 65 -16.71 6.08 -1.12
C ILE A 65 -17.45 6.84 -2.22
N ILE A 66 -17.00 6.75 -3.47
CA ILE A 66 -17.62 7.42 -4.61
C ILE A 66 -19.08 7.01 -4.75
N THR A 67 -19.35 5.71 -4.81
CA THR A 67 -20.70 5.17 -4.99
C THR A 67 -21.62 5.49 -3.81
N SER A 68 -21.12 5.38 -2.58
CA SER A 68 -21.89 5.74 -1.38
C SER A 68 -22.16 7.24 -1.32
N THR A 69 -21.18 8.07 -1.70
CA THR A 69 -21.36 9.53 -1.79
C THR A 69 -22.40 9.86 -2.85
N GLN A 70 -22.34 9.28 -4.04
CA GLN A 70 -23.37 9.44 -5.07
C GLN A 70 -24.76 9.04 -4.55
N GLY A 71 -24.88 7.96 -3.77
CA GLY A 71 -26.12 7.60 -3.09
C GLY A 71 -26.61 8.69 -2.12
N LEU A 72 -25.70 9.26 -1.34
CA LEU A 72 -25.94 10.36 -0.39
C LEU A 72 -26.39 11.66 -1.10
N LEU A 73 -25.90 11.90 -2.32
CA LEU A 73 -26.22 13.08 -3.12
C LEU A 73 -27.45 12.91 -4.02
N LYS A 74 -28.05 11.72 -4.09
CA LYS A 74 -29.23 11.43 -4.93
C LYS A 74 -30.56 11.88 -4.32
N ASP A 75 -30.57 12.41 -3.11
CA ASP A 75 -31.77 13.01 -2.52
C ASP A 75 -32.24 14.24 -3.33
N SER A 76 -33.55 14.35 -3.53
CA SER A 76 -34.21 15.09 -4.61
C SER A 76 -34.01 16.61 -4.65
N ASP A 77 -33.53 17.22 -3.57
CA ASP A 77 -33.38 18.68 -3.44
C ASP A 77 -31.94 19.17 -3.61
N GLY A 78 -31.01 18.27 -3.97
CA GLY A 78 -29.58 18.55 -3.93
C GLY A 78 -29.06 18.64 -2.49
N TYR A 79 -27.73 18.65 -2.32
CA TYR A 79 -27.14 18.67 -0.97
C TYR A 79 -26.86 20.09 -0.47
N ASN A 80 -26.95 20.30 0.85
CA ASN A 80 -26.59 21.56 1.53
C ASN A 80 -25.29 21.44 2.36
N PHE A 81 -24.40 20.52 1.98
CA PHE A 81 -23.06 20.47 2.55
C PHE A 81 -22.27 21.73 2.16
N THR A 82 -21.99 22.56 3.14
CA THR A 82 -21.18 23.78 2.99
C THR A 82 -19.69 23.54 3.24
N SER A 83 -19.30 22.35 3.69
CA SER A 83 -17.91 22.05 4.03
C SER A 83 -17.56 20.57 3.86
N ALA A 84 -16.28 20.33 3.56
CA ALA A 84 -15.74 18.99 3.41
C ALA A 84 -15.85 18.15 4.68
N ALA A 85 -15.71 18.79 5.85
CA ALA A 85 -15.82 18.12 7.15
C ALA A 85 -17.22 17.55 7.38
N LYS A 86 -18.28 18.31 7.07
CA LYS A 86 -19.66 17.86 7.23
C LYS A 86 -20.03 16.75 6.25
N MET A 87 -19.60 16.87 5.00
CA MET A 87 -19.84 15.84 3.97
C MET A 87 -19.12 14.54 4.30
N THR A 88 -17.83 14.62 4.65
CA THR A 88 -17.03 13.44 5.04
C THR A 88 -17.59 12.80 6.32
N GLY A 89 -17.93 13.60 7.33
CA GLY A 89 -18.53 13.12 8.57
C GLY A 89 -19.88 12.45 8.38
N ALA A 90 -20.76 13.01 7.55
CA ALA A 90 -22.06 12.42 7.22
C ALA A 90 -21.91 11.07 6.48
N LEU A 91 -20.97 10.98 5.53
CA LEU A 91 -20.68 9.70 4.86
C LEU A 91 -20.23 8.63 5.85
N ILE A 92 -19.34 8.99 6.78
CA ILE A 92 -18.85 8.08 7.82
C ILE A 92 -20.01 7.63 8.73
N GLN A 93 -20.88 8.56 9.14
CA GLN A 93 -22.06 8.25 9.95
C GLN A 93 -22.99 7.24 9.30
N GLN A 94 -23.23 7.39 8.00
CA GLN A 94 -24.10 6.49 7.24
C GLN A 94 -23.41 5.16 6.88
N GLY A 95 -22.15 4.96 7.27
CA GLY A 95 -21.41 3.75 6.95
C GLY A 95 -21.01 3.64 5.47
N GLY A 96 -21.00 4.75 4.73
CA GLY A 96 -20.62 4.81 3.31
C GLY A 96 -19.11 4.69 3.06
N VAL A 97 -18.35 4.26 4.08
CA VAL A 97 -16.91 4.08 4.04
C VAL A 97 -16.57 2.65 4.46
N SER A 98 -15.61 2.04 3.78
CA SER A 98 -15.14 0.69 4.11
C SER A 98 -14.53 0.64 5.52
N ARG A 99 -14.82 -0.45 6.25
CA ARG A 99 -14.26 -0.72 7.60
C ARG A 99 -12.75 -0.89 7.60
N SER A 100 -12.13 -1.12 6.44
CA SER A 100 -10.66 -1.24 6.33
C SER A 100 -9.95 0.11 6.41
N MET A 101 -10.67 1.23 6.33
CA MET A 101 -10.09 2.56 6.44
C MET A 101 -9.98 3.03 7.89
N THR A 102 -9.03 3.92 8.13
CA THR A 102 -8.82 4.49 9.47
C THR A 102 -9.74 5.69 9.67
N ILE A 103 -10.68 5.57 10.61
CA ILE A 103 -11.57 6.65 11.04
C ILE A 103 -11.03 7.23 12.34
N ARG A 104 -10.95 8.57 12.42
CA ARG A 104 -10.56 9.27 13.65
C ARG A 104 -11.57 10.35 14.02
N GLY A 105 -11.86 10.48 15.31
CA GLY A 105 -12.83 11.46 15.83
C GLY A 105 -14.17 10.82 16.17
N ASP A 106 -15.17 11.66 16.44
CA ASP A 106 -16.50 11.21 16.84
C ASP A 106 -17.39 11.01 15.62
N VAL A 107 -17.73 9.75 15.36
CA VAL A 107 -18.66 9.37 14.30
C VAL A 107 -20.06 9.90 14.61
N GLN A 108 -20.54 9.77 15.84
CA GLN A 108 -21.91 10.18 16.22
C GLN A 108 -22.08 11.70 16.14
N ALA A 109 -21.03 12.48 16.36
CA ALA A 109 -21.04 13.93 16.21
C ALA A 109 -20.87 14.44 14.76
N GLY A 110 -20.51 13.57 13.82
CA GLY A 110 -20.41 13.91 12.38
C GLY A 110 -19.18 14.74 12.06
N THR A 111 -18.15 14.64 12.90
CA THR A 111 -16.86 15.33 12.77
C THR A 111 -15.70 14.35 12.54
N ALA A 112 -16.03 13.08 12.32
CA ALA A 112 -15.06 12.05 12.00
C ALA A 112 -14.29 12.38 10.71
N THR A 113 -13.01 12.06 10.73
CA THR A 113 -12.06 12.23 9.63
C THR A 113 -11.61 10.88 9.12
N LEU A 114 -11.32 10.83 7.82
CA LEU A 114 -10.92 9.61 7.14
C LEU A 114 -9.44 9.66 6.77
N TRP A 115 -8.78 8.52 6.88
CA TRP A 115 -7.35 8.38 6.61
C TRP A 115 -7.09 7.13 5.75
N ASN A 116 -6.22 7.30 4.76
CA ASN A 116 -5.75 6.21 3.91
C ASN A 116 -4.73 5.32 4.63
N THR A 117 -4.37 4.20 3.99
CA THR A 117 -3.40 3.23 4.55
C THR A 117 -2.00 3.82 4.77
N TRP A 118 -1.67 4.96 4.15
CA TRP A 118 -0.39 5.66 4.27
C TRP A 118 -0.41 6.82 5.29
N GLY A 119 -1.51 6.99 6.02
CA GLY A 119 -1.66 8.05 7.02
C GLY A 119 -1.82 9.45 6.43
N GLY A 120 -2.26 9.54 5.18
CA GLY A 120 -2.77 10.75 4.55
C GLY A 120 -4.28 10.92 4.78
N ALA A 121 -4.71 12.17 4.87
CA ALA A 121 -6.13 12.48 5.01
C ALA A 121 -6.88 12.16 3.71
N VAL A 122 -8.11 11.68 3.88
CA VAL A 122 -9.07 11.48 2.80
C VAL A 122 -10.26 12.40 3.06
N THR A 123 -10.53 13.30 2.13
CA THR A 123 -11.56 14.33 2.31
C THR A 123 -12.50 14.37 1.10
N LEU A 124 -13.79 14.50 1.39
CA LEU A 124 -14.83 14.76 0.39
C LEU A 124 -15.21 16.22 0.44
N THR A 125 -15.05 16.91 -0.69
CA THR A 125 -15.43 18.32 -0.81
C THR A 125 -16.60 18.43 -1.79
N PRO A 126 -17.70 19.07 -1.40
CA PRO A 126 -18.83 19.31 -2.30
C PRO A 126 -18.40 20.17 -3.49
N LEU A 127 -18.91 19.86 -4.68
CA LEU A 127 -18.67 20.62 -5.91
C LEU A 127 -20.01 21.02 -6.54
N ASN A 128 -20.22 22.33 -6.69
CA ASN A 128 -21.35 22.83 -7.45
C ASN A 128 -21.04 22.69 -8.95
N THR A 129 -21.81 21.85 -9.64
CA THR A 129 -21.68 21.63 -11.07
C THR A 129 -22.92 22.22 -11.76
N ALA A 130 -22.71 23.21 -12.62
CA ALA A 130 -23.76 23.85 -13.43
C ALA A 130 -24.96 24.40 -12.62
N GLY A 131 -24.74 24.90 -11.39
CA GLY A 131 -25.79 25.48 -10.55
C GLY A 131 -26.53 24.47 -9.67
N PHE A 132 -26.23 23.17 -9.81
CA PHE A 132 -26.72 22.11 -8.93
C PHE A 132 -25.61 21.58 -8.03
N ASN A 133 -25.93 21.42 -6.75
CA ASN A 133 -25.07 20.75 -5.78
C ASN A 133 -25.22 19.25 -5.95
N ASN A 134 -24.56 18.69 -6.96
CA ASN A 134 -24.63 17.26 -7.27
C ASN A 134 -23.24 16.63 -7.53
N GLY A 135 -22.19 17.44 -7.62
CA GLY A 135 -20.82 16.98 -7.79
C GLY A 135 -20.06 16.91 -6.48
N PHE A 136 -18.93 16.21 -6.50
CA PHE A 136 -17.98 16.23 -5.39
C PHE A 136 -16.56 15.93 -5.86
N THR A 137 -15.62 16.29 -5.02
CA THR A 137 -14.22 15.91 -5.18
C THR A 137 -13.77 15.07 -3.99
N LEU A 138 -13.06 13.99 -4.28
CA LEU A 138 -12.46 13.10 -3.31
C LEU A 138 -10.95 13.29 -3.33
N THR A 139 -10.38 13.81 -2.25
CA THR A 139 -8.95 14.10 -2.13
C THR A 139 -8.26 13.05 -1.28
N TYR A 140 -7.13 12.54 -1.77
CA TYR A 140 -6.22 11.63 -1.09
C TYR A 140 -4.84 12.29 -0.96
N GLU A 141 -4.37 12.42 0.28
CA GLU A 141 -3.04 12.99 0.58
C GLU A 141 -1.99 11.90 0.84
N LYS A 142 -0.71 12.25 0.76
CA LYS A 142 0.44 11.38 1.09
C LYS A 142 0.46 10.02 0.37
N VAL A 143 0.01 9.98 -0.88
CA VAL A 143 0.02 8.75 -1.68
C VAL A 143 1.44 8.46 -2.18
N PRO A 144 2.00 7.25 -1.95
CA PRO A 144 3.31 6.89 -2.47
C PRO A 144 3.36 6.87 -4.00
N GLN A 145 4.51 7.13 -4.61
CA GLN A 145 4.67 7.24 -6.07
C GLN A 145 4.09 6.03 -6.81
N ALA A 146 4.44 4.82 -6.39
CA ALA A 146 3.97 3.59 -7.05
C ALA A 146 2.45 3.42 -6.94
N ALA A 147 1.87 3.80 -5.79
CA ALA A 147 0.43 3.77 -5.58
C ALA A 147 -0.28 4.85 -6.40
N CYS A 148 0.31 6.04 -6.49
CA CYS A 148 -0.20 7.16 -7.28
C CYS A 148 -0.40 6.77 -8.74
N VAL A 149 0.63 6.16 -9.35
CA VAL A 149 0.57 5.70 -10.75
C VAL A 149 -0.51 4.64 -10.94
N GLN A 150 -0.58 3.65 -10.05
CA GLN A 150 -1.54 2.57 -10.19
C GLN A 150 -2.98 3.01 -9.94
N ILE A 151 -3.24 3.85 -8.93
CA ILE A 151 -4.59 4.32 -8.61
C ILE A 151 -5.11 5.21 -9.73
N ALA A 152 -4.32 6.20 -10.19
CA ALA A 152 -4.73 7.10 -11.24
C ALA A 152 -5.07 6.35 -12.54
N THR A 153 -4.21 5.42 -12.96
CA THR A 153 -4.45 4.63 -14.18
C THR A 153 -5.60 3.64 -14.05
N ARG A 154 -5.80 3.01 -12.88
CA ARG A 154 -6.93 2.10 -12.64
C ARG A 154 -8.26 2.85 -12.63
N LEU A 155 -8.33 3.98 -11.94
CA LEU A 155 -9.55 4.79 -11.90
C LEU A 155 -9.88 5.36 -13.27
N SER A 156 -8.87 5.84 -13.98
CA SER A 156 -9.02 6.28 -15.38
C SER A 156 -9.63 5.19 -16.26
N LYS A 157 -9.16 3.93 -16.16
CA LYS A 157 -9.70 2.80 -16.91
C LYS A 157 -11.11 2.40 -16.47
N SER A 158 -11.44 2.60 -15.20
CA SER A 158 -12.74 2.22 -14.66
C SER A 158 -13.87 3.18 -15.07
N GLY A 159 -13.55 4.43 -15.42
CA GLY A 159 -14.54 5.43 -15.81
C GLY A 159 -15.50 5.86 -14.68
N VAL A 160 -15.18 5.54 -13.42
CA VAL A 160 -16.01 5.88 -12.25
C VAL A 160 -15.86 7.33 -11.77
N VAL A 161 -14.98 8.09 -12.41
CA VAL A 161 -14.66 9.49 -12.10
C VAL A 161 -14.64 10.29 -13.41
N ASP A 162 -15.12 11.52 -13.35
CA ASP A 162 -15.16 12.45 -14.48
C ASP A 162 -13.87 13.23 -14.63
N GLY A 163 -13.11 13.39 -13.55
CA GLY A 163 -11.82 14.09 -13.56
C GLY A 163 -10.82 13.48 -12.60
N ILE A 164 -9.54 13.56 -12.96
CA ILE A 164 -8.42 13.11 -12.12
C ILE A 164 -7.37 14.21 -12.08
N THR A 165 -7.03 14.68 -10.88
CA THR A 165 -5.92 15.61 -10.67
C THR A 165 -4.81 14.89 -9.93
N ILE A 166 -3.60 14.90 -10.50
CA ILE A 166 -2.38 14.38 -9.89
C ILE A 166 -1.52 15.57 -9.50
N ASN A 167 -1.34 15.78 -8.20
CA ASN A 167 -0.66 16.93 -7.62
C ASN A 167 -1.29 18.25 -8.12
N ALA A 168 -0.64 18.93 -9.05
CA ALA A 168 -1.10 20.19 -9.64
C ALA A 168 -1.65 20.02 -11.07
N THR A 169 -1.61 18.81 -11.65
CA THR A 169 -2.01 18.57 -13.04
C THR A 169 -3.40 17.95 -13.09
N ALA A 170 -4.35 18.68 -13.67
CA ALA A 170 -5.73 18.24 -13.83
C ALA A 170 -5.96 17.58 -15.20
N HIS A 171 -6.59 16.40 -15.19
CA HIS A 171 -7.13 15.69 -16.34
C HIS A 171 -8.64 15.71 -16.23
N ALA A 172 -9.25 16.74 -16.81
CA ALA A 172 -10.70 16.99 -16.74
C ALA A 172 -11.53 16.00 -17.57
N ASP A 173 -10.88 15.16 -18.38
CA ASP A 173 -11.50 14.08 -19.15
C ASP A 173 -11.49 12.73 -18.41
N GLY A 174 -10.96 12.70 -17.19
CA GLY A 174 -10.81 11.49 -16.38
C GLY A 174 -9.80 10.50 -16.96
N LYS A 175 -9.02 10.90 -17.98
CA LYS A 175 -8.09 10.00 -18.69
C LYS A 175 -6.65 10.27 -18.27
N VAL A 176 -6.00 9.23 -17.77
CA VAL A 176 -4.60 9.28 -17.37
C VAL A 176 -3.91 8.01 -17.86
N THR A 177 -2.92 8.17 -18.73
CA THR A 177 -2.06 7.06 -19.16
C THR A 177 -0.97 6.76 -18.12
N THR A 178 -0.35 5.58 -18.23
CA THR A 178 0.75 5.18 -17.34
C THR A 178 1.94 6.13 -17.45
N GLU A 179 2.19 6.65 -18.66
CA GLU A 179 3.27 7.58 -18.95
C GLU A 179 3.01 8.93 -18.29
N GLN A 180 1.79 9.46 -18.42
CA GLN A 180 1.37 10.70 -17.77
C GLN A 180 1.44 10.59 -16.25
N ALA A 181 0.90 9.51 -15.69
CA ALA A 181 0.95 9.27 -14.26
C ALA A 181 2.40 9.10 -13.76
N GLY A 182 3.24 8.37 -14.51
CA GLY A 182 4.66 8.19 -14.18
C GLY A 182 5.46 9.49 -14.15
N ALA A 183 5.10 10.46 -15.01
CA ALA A 183 5.71 11.78 -15.04
C ALA A 183 5.18 12.73 -13.94
N GLN A 184 3.90 12.60 -13.58
CA GLN A 184 3.22 13.54 -12.67
C GLN A 184 3.26 13.10 -11.21
N CYS A 185 3.37 11.80 -10.94
CA CYS A 185 3.57 11.26 -9.60
C CYS A 185 5.03 11.49 -9.18
N THR A 186 5.22 12.29 -8.15
CA THR A 186 6.52 12.62 -7.57
C THR A 186 7.04 11.48 -6.69
N LYS A 187 8.36 11.39 -6.58
CA LYS A 187 9.05 10.41 -5.74
C LYS A 187 8.74 10.64 -4.25
N ASP A 188 8.70 9.55 -3.51
CA ASP A 188 8.49 9.54 -2.05
C ASP A 188 9.61 10.28 -1.31
N SER A 189 9.25 10.90 -0.18
CA SER A 189 10.20 11.47 0.77
C SER A 189 10.50 10.45 1.87
N GLY A 190 11.59 9.71 1.70
CA GLY A 190 11.93 8.59 2.57
C GLY A 190 10.91 7.47 2.45
N ARG A 191 10.14 7.21 3.52
CA ARG A 191 9.02 6.24 3.53
C ARG A 191 7.64 6.89 3.39
N THR A 192 7.58 8.21 3.18
CA THR A 192 6.33 8.96 3.16
C THR A 192 5.97 9.32 1.73
N GLY A 193 4.75 8.98 1.32
CA GLY A 193 4.20 9.43 0.05
C GLY A 193 4.03 10.94 0.03
N THR A 194 4.28 11.53 -1.13
CA THR A 194 4.26 13.00 -1.34
C THR A 194 3.13 13.41 -2.29
N ASN A 195 2.45 12.44 -2.90
CA ASN A 195 1.47 12.74 -3.93
C ASN A 195 0.10 13.04 -3.34
N LYS A 196 -0.57 13.98 -3.99
CA LYS A 196 -1.97 14.30 -3.79
C LYS A 196 -2.76 13.85 -5.01
N LEU A 197 -3.81 13.08 -4.79
CA LEU A 197 -4.76 12.70 -5.84
C LEU A 197 -6.11 13.34 -5.53
N ILE A 198 -6.73 13.96 -6.52
CA ILE A 198 -8.09 14.49 -6.42
C ILE A 198 -8.91 13.84 -7.51
N PHE A 199 -10.04 13.24 -7.16
CA PHE A 199 -10.97 12.65 -8.09
C PHE A 199 -12.24 13.48 -8.11
N THR A 200 -12.64 13.93 -9.29
CA THR A 200 -13.87 14.69 -9.49
C THR A 200 -14.94 13.76 -10.01
N VAL A 201 -16.13 13.85 -9.42
CA VAL A 201 -17.33 13.14 -9.86
C VAL A 201 -18.42 14.18 -10.05
N ASN A 202 -18.93 14.27 -11.27
CA ASN A 202 -20.09 15.03 -11.66
C ASN A 202 -21.27 14.06 -11.75
N ASN A 203 -22.44 14.47 -11.27
CA ASN A 203 -23.66 13.68 -11.38
C ASN A 203 -24.56 14.24 -12.49
#